data_AF-A0A939H2G2-F1
#
_entry.id   AF-A0A939H2G2-F1
#
_cell.length_a   1.000
_cell.length_b   1.000
_cell.length_c   1.000
_cell.angle_alpha   90.00
_cell.angle_beta   90.00
_cell.angle_gamma   90.00
#
_symmetry.space_group_name_H-M   'P 1'
#
loop_
_entity.id
_entity.type
_entity.pdbx_description
1 polymer ?
#
loop_
_entity_poly.entity_id
_entity_poly.type
_entity_poly.pdbx_seq_one_letter_code
_entity_poly.pdbx_strand_id
1 'polypeptide(L)'
;MNNPKWQRIRTPFYSLVIRVRQRALASKFECPYCMTYNDIEIDFQNDIEQTQIVDCQICCQPIDIIVHNNEFGIQIEAKRDYD
;
A
#
# COMPACT_ATOMS: atom_id res chain seq x y z
N MET A 1 15.82 -34.59 50.26
CA MET A 1 16.31 -35.32 49.08
C MET A 1 15.81 -34.61 47.83
N ASN A 2 16.71 -33.88 47.16
CA ASN A 2 16.42 -33.10 45.97
C ASN A 2 16.20 -34.03 44.76
N ASN A 3 15.06 -33.87 44.07
CA ASN A 3 14.82 -34.50 42.78
C ASN A 3 14.71 -33.42 41.68
N PRO A 4 15.78 -33.16 40.91
CA PRO A 4 15.77 -32.17 39.84
C PRO A 4 15.73 -32.87 38.48
N LYS A 5 14.54 -33.06 37.89
CA LYS A 5 14.41 -33.58 36.51
C LYS A 5 13.35 -32.91 35.65
N TRP A 6 13.10 -31.62 35.85
CA TRP A 6 12.36 -30.80 34.88
C TRP A 6 13.16 -29.57 34.45
N GLN A 7 14.31 -29.82 33.81
CA GLN A 7 14.94 -28.83 32.94
C GLN A 7 14.83 -29.30 31.50
N ARG A 8 13.78 -28.87 30.82
CA ARG A 8 13.75 -28.81 29.35
C ARG A 8 13.63 -27.35 28.94
N ILE A 9 14.83 -26.75 28.85
CA ILE A 9 15.29 -25.77 27.87
C ILE A 9 14.18 -24.91 27.25
N ARG A 10 14.14 -23.63 27.67
CA ARG A 10 13.46 -22.56 26.94
C ARG A 10 14.14 -22.42 25.58
N THR A 11 13.47 -22.79 24.50
CA THR A 11 13.88 -22.40 23.16
C THR A 11 13.82 -20.87 23.06
N PRO A 12 14.82 -20.20 22.48
CA PRO A 12 14.74 -18.76 22.28
C PRO A 12 13.72 -18.49 21.17
N PHE A 13 12.64 -17.81 21.56
CA PHE A 13 11.63 -17.19 20.70
C PHE A 13 12.23 -16.01 19.90
N TYR A 14 13.26 -16.27 19.09
CA TYR A 14 13.87 -15.24 18.24
C TYR A 14 14.13 -15.79 16.85
N SER A 15 13.05 -15.97 16.08
CA SER A 15 13.17 -15.93 14.63
C SER A 15 11.88 -15.37 14.05
N LEU A 16 11.62 -14.11 14.37
CA LEU A 16 10.63 -13.32 13.64
C LEU A 16 11.33 -12.78 12.40
N VAL A 17 11.58 -13.64 11.42
CA VAL A 17 11.82 -13.18 10.04
C VAL A 17 10.48 -12.70 9.51
N ILE A 18 10.11 -11.45 9.83
CA ILE A 18 9.07 -10.75 9.07
C ILE A 18 9.68 -10.56 7.68
N ARG A 19 9.38 -11.46 6.74
CA ARG A 19 9.54 -11.15 5.32
C ARG A 19 8.50 -10.08 5.00
N VAL A 20 8.85 -8.81 5.17
CA VAL A 20 8.04 -7.70 4.68
C VAL A 20 8.12 -7.79 3.15
N ARG A 21 7.21 -8.56 2.55
CA ARG A 21 6.93 -8.42 1.12
C ARG A 21 6.22 -7.08 0.99
N GLN A 22 6.98 -5.98 0.83
CA GLN A 22 6.41 -4.69 0.47
C GLN A 22 5.75 -4.86 -0.91
N ARG A 23 4.44 -5.10 -0.89
CA ARG A 23 3.58 -5.24 -2.07
C ARG A 23 3.03 -3.91 -2.53
N ALA A 24 2.83 -2.99 -1.58
CA ALA A 24 2.27 -1.68 -1.81
C ALA A 24 3.35 -0.58 -1.76
N LEU A 25 3.24 0.40 -2.66
CA LEU A 25 4.00 1.65 -2.65
C LEU A 25 3.10 2.79 -2.19
N ALA A 26 3.51 3.54 -1.17
CA ALA A 26 2.86 4.79 -0.81
C ALA A 26 3.26 5.90 -1.79
N SER A 27 2.27 6.58 -2.36
CA SER A 27 2.43 7.67 -3.32
C SER A 27 1.41 8.78 -3.06
N LYS A 28 1.49 9.86 -3.84
CA LYS A 28 0.55 10.98 -3.79
C LYS A 28 0.10 11.39 -5.20
N PHE A 29 -1.12 11.89 -5.31
CA PHE A 29 -1.64 12.48 -6.54
C PHE A 29 -2.44 13.74 -6.24
N GLU A 30 -2.58 14.62 -7.23
CA GLU A 30 -3.35 15.86 -7.10
C GLU A 30 -4.82 15.62 -7.50
N CYS A 31 -5.76 16.06 -6.67
CA CYS A 31 -7.18 15.93 -6.96
C CYS A 31 -7.59 16.91 -8.08
N PRO A 32 -8.27 16.45 -9.16
CA PRO A 32 -8.66 17.30 -10.28
C PRO A 32 -9.81 18.27 -9.95
N TYR A 33 -10.45 18.12 -8.79
CA TYR A 33 -11.56 18.99 -8.35
C TYR A 33 -11.08 20.14 -7.45
N CYS A 34 -10.28 19.82 -6.42
CA CYS A 34 -9.89 20.78 -5.37
C CYS A 34 -8.39 21.10 -5.35
N MET A 35 -7.60 20.52 -6.25
CA MET A 35 -6.15 20.74 -6.40
C MET A 35 -5.33 20.43 -5.14
N THR A 36 -5.88 19.64 -4.21
CA THR A 36 -5.16 19.20 -3.03
C THR A 36 -4.53 17.82 -3.27
N TYR A 37 -3.37 17.58 -2.67
CA TYR A 37 -2.72 16.28 -2.71
C TYR A 37 -3.47 15.24 -1.86
N ASN A 38 -3.62 14.04 -2.41
CA ASN A 38 -4.20 12.87 -1.77
C ASN A 38 -3.12 11.80 -1.62
N ASP A 39 -3.16 11.06 -0.53
CA ASP A 39 -2.32 9.87 -0.34
C ASP A 39 -2.97 8.64 -0.99
N ILE A 40 -2.14 7.77 -1.57
CA ILE A 40 -2.57 6.49 -2.17
C ILE A 40 -1.55 5.39 -1.91
N GLU A 41 -2.04 4.17 -1.72
CA GLU A 41 -1.23 2.95 -1.71
C GLU A 41 -1.45 2.17 -3.01
N ILE A 42 -0.36 1.79 -3.67
CA ILE A 42 -0.37 1.12 -4.98
C ILE A 42 0.16 -0.30 -4.84
N ASP A 43 -0.67 -1.32 -5.02
CA ASP A 43 -0.26 -2.72 -5.13
C ASP A 43 0.20 -3.04 -6.56
N PHE A 44 1.51 -3.22 -6.74
CA PHE A 44 2.11 -3.50 -8.05
C PHE A 44 1.56 -4.77 -8.74
N GLN A 45 0.97 -5.71 -8.00
CA GLN A 45 0.44 -6.93 -8.60
C GLN A 45 -0.98 -6.75 -9.15
N ASN A 46 -1.74 -5.83 -8.57
CA ASN A 46 -3.19 -5.74 -8.79
C ASN A 46 -3.61 -4.39 -9.37
N ASP A 47 -2.84 -3.33 -9.18
CA ASP A 47 -3.30 -1.96 -9.48
C ASP A 47 -2.80 -1.43 -10.82
N ILE A 48 -1.75 -2.05 -11.37
CA ILE A 48 -1.10 -1.62 -12.62
C ILE A 48 -2.05 -1.84 -13.81
N GLU A 49 -2.23 -0.79 -14.61
CA GLU A 49 -3.15 -0.72 -15.76
C GLU A 49 -4.63 -0.99 -15.39
N GLN A 50 -5.00 -0.90 -14.11
CA GLN A 50 -6.38 -0.99 -13.67
C GLN A 50 -6.92 0.38 -13.30
N THR A 51 -8.15 0.66 -13.72
CA THR A 51 -8.90 1.84 -13.26
C THR A 51 -9.49 1.56 -11.89
N GLN A 52 -9.24 2.47 -10.96
CA GLN A 52 -9.84 2.44 -9.63
C GLN A 52 -10.60 3.75 -9.39
N ILE A 53 -11.66 3.70 -8.61
CA ILE A 53 -12.40 4.90 -8.19
C ILE A 53 -12.06 5.15 -6.74
N VAL A 54 -11.45 6.31 -6.46
CA VAL A 54 -11.09 6.73 -5.09
C VAL A 54 -11.73 8.08 -4.79
N ASP A 55 -12.21 8.25 -3.56
CA ASP A 55 -12.74 9.55 -3.14
C ASP A 55 -11.61 10.48 -2.71
N CYS A 56 -11.72 11.77 -3.06
CA CYS A 56 -10.80 12.76 -2.52
C CYS A 56 -10.92 12.84 -0.99
N GLN A 57 -9.77 12.75 -0.30
CA GLN A 57 -9.63 12.85 1.16
C GLN A 57 -10.09 14.20 1.74
N ILE A 58 -10.28 15.22 0.89
CA ILE A 58 -10.61 16.60 1.28
C ILE A 58 -12.00 17.00 0.82
N CYS A 59 -12.30 16.85 -0.48
CA CYS A 59 -13.56 17.33 -1.07
C CYS A 59 -14.56 16.21 -1.38
N CYS A 60 -14.24 14.95 -1.05
CA CYS A 60 -15.11 13.79 -1.21
C CYS A 60 -15.73 13.62 -2.61
N GLN A 61 -15.05 14.12 -3.66
CA GLN A 61 -15.44 13.87 -5.04
C GLN A 61 -14.81 12.56 -5.51
N PRO A 62 -15.53 11.72 -6.27
CA PRO A 62 -14.98 10.49 -6.84
C PRO A 62 -13.94 10.84 -7.91
N ILE A 63 -12.82 10.12 -7.94
CA ILE A 63 -11.72 10.33 -8.88
C ILE A 63 -11.40 8.98 -9.54
N ASP A 64 -11.42 8.96 -10.87
CA ASP A 64 -10.95 7.82 -11.64
C ASP A 64 -9.43 7.88 -11.71
N ILE A 65 -8.75 6.88 -11.17
CA ILE A 65 -7.30 6.79 -11.19
C ILE A 65 -6.84 5.60 -12.02
N ILE A 66 -5.78 5.79 -12.80
CA ILE A 66 -5.07 4.73 -13.51
C ILE A 66 -3.60 4.81 -13.17
N VAL A 67 -3.03 3.67 -12.78
CA VAL A 67 -1.61 3.54 -12.46
C VAL A 67 -0.89 2.88 -13.61
N HIS A 68 0.01 3.63 -14.25
CA HIS A 68 0.87 3.13 -15.31
C HIS A 68 2.25 2.78 -14.79
N ASN A 69 2.82 1.70 -15.33
CA ASN A 69 4.21 1.33 -15.08
C ASN A 69 5.06 1.65 -16.31
N ASN A 70 5.85 2.71 -16.22
CA ASN A 70 6.75 3.16 -17.28
C ASN A 70 8.20 2.83 -16.95
N GLU A 71 9.11 3.00 -17.91
CA GLU A 71 10.56 2.76 -17.71
C GLU A 71 11.18 3.61 -16.59
N PHE A 72 10.56 4.75 -16.25
CA PHE A 72 11.01 5.68 -15.21
C PHE A 72 10.34 5.46 -13.84
N GLY A 73 9.43 4.48 -13.73
CA GLY A 73 8.68 4.18 -12.52
C GLY A 73 7.17 4.31 -12.70
N ILE A 74 6.47 4.61 -11.62
CA ILE A 74 5.02 4.69 -11.58
C ILE A 74 4.52 6.07 -11.96
N GLN A 75 3.56 6.12 -12.88
CA GLN A 75 2.81 7.32 -13.23
C GLN A 75 1.35 7.12 -12.81
N ILE A 76 0.77 8.12 -12.16
CA ILE A 76 -0.64 8.11 -11.75
C ILE A 76 -1.36 9.14 -12.63
N GLU A 77 -2.37 8.69 -13.37
CA GLU A 77 -3.31 9.55 -14.06
C GLU A 77 -4.58 9.67 -13.23
N ALA A 78 -5.01 10.90 -12.94
CA ALA A 78 -6.24 11.18 -12.19
C ALA A 78 -7.21 11.94 -13.10
N LYS A 79 -8.41 11.36 -13.29
CA LYS A 79 -9.46 11.85 -14.19
C LYS A 79 -10.75 12.09 -13.41
N ARG A 80 -11.60 12.91 -14.01
CA ARG A 80 -12.97 13.12 -13.56
C ARG A 80 -13.86 12.10 -14.26
N ASP A 81 -14.95 11.73 -13.60
CA ASP A 81 -16.02 10.83 -14.04
C ASP A 81 -16.72 11.20 -15.37
N TYR A 82 -16.40 12.38 -15.94
CA TYR A 82 -16.99 12.91 -17.16
C TYR A 82 -15.97 13.27 -18.27
N ASP A 83 -14.69 12.92 -18.13
CA ASP A 83 -13.64 13.18 -19.14
C ASP A 83 -13.26 11.95 -19.99
#